data_AF-D2A5G5-F1
#
_entry.id   AF-D2A5G5-F1
#
_cell.length_a   1.000
_cell.length_b   1.000
_cell.length_c   1.000
_cell.angle_alpha   90.00
_cell.angle_beta   90.00
_cell.angle_gamma   90.00
#
_symmetry.space_group_name_H-M   'P 1'
#
loop_
_entity.id
_entity.type
_entity.pdbx_description
1 polymer ?
#
loop_
_entity_poly.entity_id
_entity_poly.type
_entity_poly.pdbx_seq_one_letter_code
_entity_poly.pdbx_strand_id
1 'polypeptide(L)'
;MWPEVQRARSENRHELVLGGNEIAERIAKEGLDPGIFALTGLNYLDLHETSLGAIPDEIARLVNLQSLVLHSNKLEGVNSAVTKLEKLKLLDLARNQLREVPPEIDKLANIVTFNFTFNCLGGFPELRNTRKLSVLDLSNNKLKIFPRVCNEGLANLSELKLSENEIETIPPEINQLTGLKVLELGHNKIKSLPGELADCTKLKVLGLKNNPISDRRLLKLIDQCRTKQIIDYVKAHSPKTVVQKSEQKGPPRATQDSDSDPDEYKHTIRVHYAKDSPKIVLDESVKSVREFLVACLVSVTFTEETFKKFIQIQNKLHETVCSKRNSSTIATHDYDKLPPGDLHYTTLPPSELQIQPLNRPTAMSGADLFTKLQTEANNLRKEKKRNTYSGIHKFLYLIEGKSRYPCLVNSQGIVVSFPPITNSEVTKIEVGTKNLLVEVTSSVSLHLCKVAMEALLRELIGLVGHDLEVTQVKSTDPDGNLRVVYPSKNDLVFEGNEIRVVRD
;
A
#
# COMPACT_ATOMS: atom_id res chain seq x y z
N MET A 1 17.55 -49.27 6.69
CA MET A 1 16.42 -48.48 7.21
C MET A 1 16.63 -48.35 8.71
N TRP A 2 16.60 -47.14 9.23
CA TRP A 2 16.88 -46.83 10.62
C TRP A 2 15.74 -47.34 11.53
N PRO A 3 16.04 -47.80 12.76
CA PRO A 3 15.03 -48.32 13.68
C PRO A 3 13.86 -47.35 13.95
N GLU A 4 14.16 -46.06 14.03
CA GLU A 4 13.20 -44.98 14.27
C GLU A 4 12.21 -44.84 13.10
N VAL A 5 12.71 -44.97 11.87
CA VAL A 5 11.92 -44.94 10.62
C VAL A 5 11.05 -46.19 10.51
N GLN A 6 11.60 -47.36 10.83
CA GLN A 6 10.85 -48.60 10.84
C GLN A 6 9.72 -48.57 11.86
N ARG A 7 10.00 -48.05 13.07
CA ARG A 7 8.99 -47.88 14.12
C ARG A 7 7.88 -46.94 13.66
N ALA A 8 8.22 -45.75 13.14
CA ALA A 8 7.25 -44.79 12.62
C ALA A 8 6.35 -45.41 11.53
N ARG A 9 6.93 -46.26 10.67
CA ARG A 9 6.18 -47.02 9.66
C ARG A 9 5.24 -48.04 10.27
N SER A 10 5.72 -48.87 11.19
CA SER A 10 4.95 -49.97 11.79
C SER A 10 3.80 -49.49 12.67
N GLU A 11 4.00 -48.36 13.36
CA GLU A 11 3.03 -47.75 14.27
C GLU A 11 2.15 -46.69 13.56
N ASN A 12 2.32 -46.49 12.24
CA ASN A 12 1.61 -45.49 11.44
C ASN A 12 1.65 -44.07 12.05
N ARG A 13 2.84 -43.64 12.48
CA ARG A 13 3.03 -42.32 13.09
C ARG A 13 3.03 -41.20 12.06
N HIS A 14 2.48 -40.06 12.44
CA HIS A 14 2.45 -38.84 11.62
C HIS A 14 3.57 -37.84 11.97
N GLU A 15 4.46 -38.23 12.88
CA GLU A 15 5.54 -37.37 13.38
C GLU A 15 6.82 -38.19 13.45
N LEU A 16 7.92 -37.60 12.97
CA LEU A 16 9.24 -38.19 13.04
C LEU A 16 10.23 -37.13 13.50
N VAL A 17 10.96 -37.45 14.57
CA VAL A 17 12.01 -36.60 15.16
C VAL A 17 13.30 -37.40 15.14
N LEU A 18 14.31 -36.87 14.48
CA LEU A 18 15.64 -37.45 14.39
C LEU A 18 16.64 -36.35 14.73
N GLY A 19 17.32 -36.47 15.86
CA GLY A 19 18.29 -35.47 16.29
C GLY A 19 19.37 -36.03 17.18
N GLY A 20 20.41 -35.22 17.37
CA GLY A 20 21.57 -35.56 18.20
C GLY A 20 22.70 -36.26 17.46
N ASN A 21 23.82 -36.45 18.19
CA ASN A 21 25.10 -36.89 17.64
C ASN A 21 25.04 -38.25 16.93
N GLU A 22 24.26 -39.21 17.43
CA GLU A 22 24.16 -40.53 16.82
C GLU A 22 23.55 -40.47 15.42
N ILE A 23 22.50 -39.68 15.24
CA ILE A 23 21.89 -39.46 13.92
C ILE A 23 22.88 -38.70 13.01
N ALA A 24 23.58 -37.69 13.55
CA ALA A 24 24.58 -36.95 12.78
C ALA A 24 25.71 -37.86 12.26
N GLU A 25 26.20 -38.79 13.07
CA GLU A 25 27.20 -39.79 12.66
C GLU A 25 26.66 -40.72 11.57
N ARG A 26 25.41 -41.18 11.68
CA ARG A 26 24.76 -41.99 10.64
C ARG A 26 24.63 -41.23 9.31
N ILE A 27 24.21 -39.96 9.35
CA ILE A 27 24.12 -39.12 8.14
C ILE A 27 25.50 -38.91 7.53
N ALA A 28 26.52 -38.63 8.35
CA ALA A 28 27.88 -38.41 7.85
C ALA A 28 28.47 -39.65 7.16
N LYS A 29 28.08 -40.85 7.58
CA LYS A 29 28.59 -42.11 7.04
C LYS A 29 27.82 -42.63 5.82
N GLU A 30 26.48 -42.59 5.87
CA GLU A 30 25.61 -43.30 4.92
C GLU A 30 24.57 -42.38 4.26
N GLY A 31 24.51 -41.11 4.64
CA GLY A 31 23.49 -40.16 4.20
C GLY A 31 22.17 -40.32 4.97
N LEU A 32 21.18 -39.51 4.60
CA LEU A 32 19.86 -39.55 5.22
C LEU A 32 19.09 -40.80 4.74
N ASP A 33 18.46 -41.56 5.65
CA ASP A 33 17.75 -42.79 5.31
C ASP A 33 16.61 -42.53 4.29
N PRO A 34 16.67 -43.11 3.07
CA PRO A 34 15.62 -42.95 2.07
C PRO A 34 14.24 -43.43 2.53
N GLY A 35 14.19 -44.31 3.54
CA GLY A 35 12.97 -44.79 4.16
C GLY A 35 12.08 -43.68 4.74
N ILE A 36 12.66 -42.53 5.13
CA ILE A 36 11.92 -41.37 5.63
C ILE A 36 10.93 -40.87 4.58
N PHE A 37 11.36 -40.78 3.32
CA PHE A 37 10.54 -40.25 2.22
C PHE A 37 9.44 -41.20 1.75
N ALA A 38 9.45 -42.45 2.22
CA ALA A 38 8.36 -43.40 1.99
C ALA A 38 7.18 -43.18 2.97
N LEU A 39 7.38 -42.40 4.04
CA LEU A 39 6.36 -42.11 5.04
C LEU A 39 5.46 -40.94 4.61
N THR A 40 4.69 -41.12 3.54
CA THR A 40 3.84 -40.07 2.95
C THR A 40 2.75 -39.54 3.89
N GLY A 41 2.47 -40.26 4.99
CA GLY A 41 1.54 -39.84 6.04
C GLY A 41 2.12 -38.85 7.06
N LEU A 42 3.41 -38.47 6.98
CA LEU A 42 4.00 -37.53 7.94
C LEU A 42 3.41 -36.12 7.82
N ASN A 43 3.05 -35.56 8.97
CA ASN A 43 2.65 -34.16 9.15
C ASN A 43 3.78 -33.33 9.76
N TYR A 44 4.65 -33.94 10.57
CA TYR A 44 5.75 -33.28 11.26
C TYR A 44 7.06 -34.06 11.03
N LEU A 45 8.09 -33.37 10.55
CA LEU A 45 9.43 -33.89 10.42
C LEU A 45 10.42 -32.91 11.05
N ASP A 46 11.17 -33.41 12.02
CA ASP A 46 12.22 -32.66 12.69
C ASP A 46 13.55 -33.41 12.55
N LEU A 47 14.51 -32.75 11.87
CA LEU A 47 15.88 -33.20 11.71
C LEU A 47 16.83 -32.16 12.32
N HIS A 48 16.85 -31.99 13.64
CA HIS A 48 17.73 -31.03 14.31
C HIS A 48 19.09 -31.61 14.71
N GLU A 49 20.14 -30.78 14.66
CA GLU A 49 21.50 -31.17 15.11
C GLU A 49 22.08 -32.39 14.38
N THR A 50 21.69 -32.61 13.12
CA THR A 50 22.09 -33.80 12.34
C THR A 50 23.25 -33.55 11.37
N SER A 51 23.85 -32.35 11.41
CA SER A 51 24.91 -31.93 10.46
C SER A 51 24.54 -32.06 8.98
N LEU A 52 23.25 -32.03 8.64
CA LEU A 52 22.76 -32.16 7.26
C LEU A 52 23.32 -31.03 6.38
N GLY A 53 23.96 -31.38 5.25
CA GLY A 53 24.59 -30.42 4.35
C GLY A 53 23.68 -29.88 3.25
N ALA A 54 22.68 -30.65 2.82
CA ALA A 54 21.70 -30.24 1.83
C ALA A 54 20.33 -30.86 2.11
N ILE A 55 19.26 -30.17 1.70
CA ILE A 55 17.91 -30.73 1.73
C ILE A 55 17.79 -31.68 0.53
N PRO A 56 17.48 -32.97 0.73
CA PRO A 56 17.30 -33.93 -0.36
C PRO A 56 16.03 -33.64 -1.17
N ASP A 57 16.07 -33.83 -2.48
CA ASP A 57 14.93 -33.56 -3.38
C ASP A 57 13.72 -34.45 -3.09
N GLU A 58 13.96 -35.63 -2.52
CA GLU A 58 12.95 -36.60 -2.11
C GLU A 58 12.02 -36.07 -1.01
N ILE A 59 12.37 -34.97 -0.31
CA ILE A 59 11.49 -34.32 0.65
C ILE A 59 10.14 -33.97 0.03
N ALA A 60 10.11 -33.68 -1.28
CA ALA A 60 8.90 -33.37 -2.03
C ALA A 60 7.85 -34.51 -2.03
N ARG A 61 8.24 -35.75 -1.68
CA ARG A 61 7.32 -36.89 -1.56
C ARG A 61 6.44 -36.82 -0.32
N LEU A 62 6.82 -36.04 0.69
CA LEU A 62 6.07 -35.86 1.94
C LEU A 62 4.94 -34.84 1.76
N VAL A 63 4.03 -35.11 0.83
CA VAL A 63 2.97 -34.17 0.40
C VAL A 63 1.99 -33.75 1.51
N ASN A 64 1.96 -34.47 2.64
CA ASN A 64 1.12 -34.15 3.79
C ASN A 64 1.83 -33.31 4.86
N LEU A 65 3.11 -33.01 4.68
CA LEU A 65 3.91 -32.33 5.68
C LEU A 65 3.38 -30.92 5.97
N GLN A 66 3.16 -30.64 7.25
CA GLN A 66 2.68 -29.37 7.76
C GLN A 66 3.77 -28.61 8.52
N SER A 67 4.77 -29.31 9.04
CA SER A 67 5.88 -28.73 9.78
C SER A 67 7.18 -29.43 9.41
N LEU A 68 8.13 -28.64 8.91
CA LEU A 68 9.47 -29.07 8.57
C LEU A 68 10.45 -28.28 9.43
N VAL A 69 11.14 -28.99 10.32
CA VAL A 69 12.13 -28.44 11.24
C VAL A 69 13.50 -29.01 10.87
N LEU A 70 14.40 -28.14 10.47
CA LEU A 70 15.75 -28.47 10.01
C LEU A 70 16.79 -27.58 10.69
N HIS A 71 16.53 -27.14 11.92
CA HIS A 71 17.40 -26.20 12.62
C HIS A 71 18.73 -26.85 13.06
N SER A 72 19.77 -26.04 13.22
CA SER A 72 21.09 -26.50 13.72
C SER A 72 21.73 -27.56 12.82
N ASN A 73 21.69 -27.35 11.51
CA ASN A 73 22.39 -28.17 10.52
C ASN A 73 23.47 -27.35 9.79
N LYS A 74 23.97 -27.87 8.66
CA LYS A 74 25.00 -27.24 7.83
C LYS A 74 24.46 -26.90 6.44
N LEU A 75 23.17 -26.60 6.33
CA LEU A 75 22.54 -26.31 5.04
C LEU A 75 23.07 -25.00 4.46
N GLU A 76 23.56 -25.04 3.22
CA GLU A 76 24.07 -23.86 2.51
C GLU A 76 23.00 -23.16 1.65
N GLY A 77 21.95 -23.90 1.26
CA GLY A 77 20.85 -23.40 0.46
C GLY A 77 19.56 -24.19 0.68
N VAL A 78 18.46 -23.64 0.17
CA VAL A 78 17.14 -24.30 0.12
C VAL A 78 16.87 -24.69 -1.33
N ASN A 79 16.61 -25.97 -1.59
CA ASN A 79 16.27 -26.43 -2.94
C ASN A 79 14.78 -26.20 -3.27
N SER A 80 14.43 -26.29 -4.56
CA SER A 80 13.04 -26.12 -5.01
C SER A 80 12.09 -27.22 -4.54
N ALA A 81 12.61 -28.36 -4.07
CA ALA A 81 11.80 -29.47 -3.57
C ALA A 81 10.92 -29.09 -2.36
N VAL A 82 11.42 -28.24 -1.46
CA VAL A 82 10.64 -27.73 -0.31
C VAL A 82 9.39 -26.98 -0.78
N THR A 83 9.45 -26.32 -1.94
CA THR A 83 8.32 -25.53 -2.47
C THR A 83 7.15 -26.38 -2.98
N LYS A 84 7.34 -27.70 -3.13
CA LYS A 84 6.28 -28.66 -3.50
C LYS A 84 5.42 -29.09 -2.30
N LEU A 85 5.80 -28.70 -1.08
CA LEU A 85 5.08 -29.04 0.15
C LEU A 85 3.89 -28.08 0.36
N GLU A 86 2.83 -28.23 -0.43
CA GLU A 86 1.71 -27.29 -0.46
C GLU A 86 0.97 -27.11 0.87
N LYS A 87 1.02 -28.13 1.76
CA LYS A 87 0.36 -28.11 3.08
C LYS A 87 1.23 -27.54 4.20
N LEU A 88 2.47 -27.13 3.89
CA LEU A 88 3.43 -26.66 4.87
C LEU A 88 2.94 -25.37 5.54
N LYS A 89 2.93 -25.37 6.88
CA LYS A 89 2.54 -24.25 7.74
C LYS A 89 3.74 -23.67 8.49
N LEU A 90 4.72 -24.51 8.82
CA LEU A 90 5.93 -24.12 9.53
C LEU A 90 7.16 -24.63 8.78
N LEU A 91 8.08 -23.73 8.51
CA LEU A 91 9.41 -24.04 8.01
C LEU A 91 10.45 -23.39 8.93
N ASP A 92 11.18 -24.23 9.65
CA ASP A 92 12.27 -23.81 10.52
C ASP A 92 13.62 -24.26 9.94
N LEU A 93 14.44 -23.29 9.56
CA LEU A 93 15.77 -23.44 9.01
C LEU A 93 16.80 -22.67 9.84
N ALA A 94 16.50 -22.41 11.12
CA ALA A 94 17.38 -21.62 11.98
C ALA A 94 18.74 -22.30 12.21
N ARG A 95 19.79 -21.52 12.47
CA ARG A 95 21.14 -22.02 12.80
C ARG A 95 21.69 -22.93 11.70
N ASN A 96 21.68 -22.44 10.47
CA ASN A 96 22.27 -23.08 9.30
C ASN A 96 23.31 -22.14 8.65
N GLN A 97 23.76 -22.45 7.43
CA GLN A 97 24.74 -21.67 6.68
C GLN A 97 24.13 -21.08 5.41
N LEU A 98 22.81 -20.84 5.41
CA LEU A 98 22.08 -20.41 4.22
C LEU A 98 22.58 -19.06 3.73
N ARG A 99 22.92 -18.97 2.45
CA ARG A 99 23.33 -17.72 1.79
C ARG A 99 22.22 -17.08 0.98
N GLU A 100 21.32 -17.90 0.45
CA GLU A 100 20.18 -17.50 -0.36
C GLU A 100 18.95 -18.37 -0.08
N VAL A 101 17.79 -17.83 -0.39
CA VAL A 101 16.51 -18.54 -0.39
C VAL A 101 15.91 -18.40 -1.78
N PRO A 102 15.46 -19.50 -2.41
CA PRO A 102 14.94 -19.47 -3.77
C PRO A 102 13.65 -18.64 -3.84
N PRO A 103 13.44 -17.82 -4.90
CA PRO A 103 12.20 -17.05 -5.08
C PRO A 103 10.92 -17.90 -5.05
N GLU A 104 11.02 -19.17 -5.42
CA GLU A 104 9.92 -20.13 -5.41
C GLU A 104 9.36 -20.40 -4.01
N ILE A 105 10.04 -19.99 -2.93
CA ILE A 105 9.53 -20.08 -1.56
C ILE A 105 8.18 -19.36 -1.40
N ASP A 106 7.90 -18.35 -2.25
CA ASP A 106 6.62 -17.64 -2.27
C ASP A 106 5.43 -18.53 -2.72
N LYS A 107 5.68 -19.70 -3.30
CA LYS A 107 4.62 -20.66 -3.68
C LYS A 107 3.95 -21.34 -2.48
N LEU A 108 4.56 -21.29 -1.30
CA LEU A 108 4.04 -21.91 -0.08
C LEU A 108 2.84 -21.14 0.51
N ALA A 109 1.70 -21.15 -0.18
CA ALA A 109 0.52 -20.35 0.15
C ALA A 109 -0.09 -20.63 1.54
N ASN A 110 0.20 -21.79 2.14
CA ASN A 110 -0.30 -22.19 3.46
C ASN A 110 0.67 -21.89 4.61
N ILE A 111 1.85 -21.34 4.32
CA ILE A 111 2.84 -21.05 5.35
C ILE A 111 2.32 -20.01 6.33
N VAL A 112 2.58 -20.25 7.61
CA VAL A 112 2.23 -19.38 8.74
C VAL A 112 3.50 -18.85 9.41
N THR A 113 4.54 -19.68 9.50
CA THR A 113 5.81 -19.33 10.16
C THR A 113 6.99 -19.68 9.27
N PHE A 114 7.83 -18.67 9.02
CA PHE A 114 9.17 -18.82 8.48
C PHE A 114 10.20 -18.45 9.55
N ASN A 115 11.11 -19.37 9.86
CA ASN A 115 12.23 -19.12 10.75
C ASN A 115 13.55 -19.39 10.03
N PHE A 116 14.31 -18.34 9.72
CA PHE A 116 15.65 -18.42 9.13
C PHE A 116 16.71 -17.77 10.03
N THR A 117 16.46 -17.74 11.33
CA THR A 117 17.36 -17.08 12.31
C THR A 117 18.75 -17.71 12.30
N PHE A 118 19.82 -16.95 12.54
CA PHE A 118 21.20 -17.46 12.59
C PHE A 118 21.62 -18.16 11.28
N ASN A 119 21.64 -17.39 10.20
CA ASN A 119 22.11 -17.83 8.88
C ASN A 119 23.07 -16.78 8.28
N CYS A 120 23.44 -16.93 7.00
CA CYS A 120 24.34 -16.03 6.29
C CYS A 120 23.62 -15.27 5.16
N LEU A 121 22.31 -15.05 5.27
CA LEU A 121 21.51 -14.46 4.18
C LEU A 121 21.92 -13.01 3.91
N GLY A 122 22.30 -12.71 2.66
CA GLY A 122 22.58 -11.34 2.21
C GLY A 122 21.33 -10.59 1.73
N GLY A 123 20.29 -11.33 1.36
CA GLY A 123 18.99 -10.84 0.93
C GLY A 123 17.91 -11.89 1.17
N PHE A 124 16.65 -11.51 0.98
CA PHE A 124 15.50 -12.41 1.09
C PHE A 124 14.56 -12.16 -0.10
N PRO A 125 14.01 -13.23 -0.72
CA PRO A 125 13.15 -13.10 -1.88
C PRO A 125 11.87 -12.31 -1.55
N GLU A 126 11.30 -11.70 -2.59
CA GLU A 126 10.02 -11.01 -2.46
C GLU A 126 8.89 -12.02 -2.19
N LEU A 127 8.02 -11.69 -1.25
CA LEU A 127 6.87 -12.52 -0.89
C LEU A 127 5.56 -11.79 -1.24
N ARG A 128 4.76 -12.35 -2.15
CA ARG A 128 3.47 -11.78 -2.60
C ARG A 128 2.30 -12.76 -2.40
N ASN A 129 2.57 -14.06 -2.43
CA ASN A 129 1.54 -15.10 -2.46
C ASN A 129 1.35 -15.84 -1.12
N THR A 130 2.27 -15.66 -0.16
CA THR A 130 2.22 -16.26 1.19
C THR A 130 1.24 -15.55 2.14
N ARG A 131 -0.03 -15.43 1.73
CA ARG A 131 -1.05 -14.62 2.42
C ARG A 131 -1.38 -15.03 3.86
N LYS A 132 -1.03 -16.26 4.26
CA LYS A 132 -1.25 -16.78 5.63
C LYS A 132 -0.06 -16.55 6.56
N LEU A 133 1.05 -16.02 6.04
CA LEU A 133 2.25 -15.79 6.83
C LEU A 133 1.93 -14.82 7.97
N SER A 134 2.25 -15.25 9.19
CA SER A 134 2.01 -14.52 10.44
C SER A 134 3.31 -14.16 11.14
N VAL A 135 4.34 -15.01 11.01
CA VAL A 135 5.65 -14.82 11.65
C VAL A 135 6.75 -15.01 10.60
N LEU A 136 7.60 -13.99 10.46
CA LEU A 136 8.83 -14.06 9.69
C LEU A 136 10.00 -13.66 10.59
N ASP A 137 10.86 -14.62 10.89
CA ASP A 137 12.10 -14.38 11.63
C ASP A 137 13.32 -14.55 10.71
N LEU A 138 14.02 -13.45 10.51
CA LEU A 138 15.24 -13.31 9.73
C LEU A 138 16.39 -12.76 10.60
N SER A 139 16.27 -12.84 11.92
CA SER A 139 17.26 -12.28 12.83
C SER A 139 18.62 -13.00 12.74
N ASN A 140 19.72 -12.35 13.11
CA ASN A 140 21.07 -12.91 13.03
C ASN A 140 21.43 -13.39 11.61
N ASN A 141 21.37 -12.46 10.65
CA ASN A 141 21.74 -12.67 9.25
C ASN A 141 22.65 -11.52 8.78
N LYS A 142 22.87 -11.39 7.46
CA LYS A 142 23.71 -10.35 6.84
C LYS A 142 22.90 -9.44 5.92
N LEU A 143 21.61 -9.25 6.23
CA LEU A 143 20.70 -8.46 5.40
C LEU A 143 21.10 -6.98 5.46
N LYS A 144 21.47 -6.41 4.31
CA LYS A 144 21.78 -4.97 4.19
C LYS A 144 20.56 -4.13 3.83
N ILE A 145 19.60 -4.75 3.16
CA ILE A 145 18.38 -4.13 2.67
C ILE A 145 17.20 -4.78 3.39
N PHE A 146 16.21 -3.97 3.77
CA PHE A 146 14.97 -4.46 4.34
C PHE A 146 14.28 -5.43 3.35
N PRO A 147 13.81 -6.61 3.80
CA PRO A 147 13.23 -7.60 2.89
C PRO A 147 11.96 -7.06 2.20
N ARG A 148 11.73 -7.45 0.94
CA ARG A 148 10.56 -7.02 0.15
C ARG A 148 9.27 -7.73 0.61
N VAL A 149 8.82 -7.40 1.82
CA VAL A 149 7.65 -7.98 2.49
C VAL A 149 6.59 -6.92 2.80
N CYS A 150 6.92 -5.64 2.69
CA CYS A 150 5.99 -4.53 2.88
C CYS A 150 5.03 -4.39 1.68
N ASN A 151 4.05 -5.29 1.58
CA ASN A 151 3.01 -5.28 0.55
C ASN A 151 1.66 -5.79 1.08
N GLU A 152 0.57 -5.47 0.37
CA GLU A 152 -0.79 -5.86 0.76
C GLU A 152 -1.02 -7.38 0.83
N GLY A 153 -0.20 -8.17 0.13
CA GLY A 153 -0.28 -9.64 0.13
C GLY A 153 -0.01 -10.25 1.50
N LEU A 154 0.76 -9.56 2.36
CA LEU A 154 1.13 -10.01 3.70
C LEU A 154 0.33 -9.33 4.81
N ALA A 155 -0.94 -9.04 4.58
CA ALA A 155 -1.83 -8.40 5.57
C ALA A 155 -1.96 -9.15 6.91
N ASN A 156 -1.66 -10.46 6.95
CA ASN A 156 -1.68 -11.27 8.17
C ASN A 156 -0.34 -11.31 8.92
N LEU A 157 0.74 -10.74 8.36
CA LEU A 157 2.05 -10.73 9.00
C LEU A 157 1.97 -9.90 10.29
N SER A 158 2.12 -10.58 11.42
CA SER A 158 1.99 -9.99 12.76
C SER A 158 3.32 -9.80 13.46
N GLU A 159 4.31 -10.64 13.17
CA GLU A 159 5.64 -10.55 13.75
C GLU A 159 6.68 -10.56 12.63
N LEU A 160 7.47 -9.49 12.57
CA LEU A 160 8.62 -9.36 11.69
C LEU A 160 9.87 -9.11 12.55
N LYS A 161 10.75 -10.10 12.58
CA LYS A 161 11.97 -10.07 13.38
C LYS A 161 13.19 -10.05 12.46
N LEU A 162 13.97 -8.99 12.61
CA LEU A 162 15.08 -8.60 11.75
C LEU A 162 16.28 -8.14 12.59
N SER A 163 16.32 -8.47 13.88
CA SER A 163 17.40 -8.06 14.77
C SER A 163 18.74 -8.69 14.37
N GLU A 164 19.87 -8.07 14.72
CA GLU A 164 21.22 -8.58 14.41
C GLU A 164 21.40 -8.79 12.88
N ASN A 165 21.25 -7.69 12.13
CA ASN A 165 21.46 -7.62 10.69
C ASN A 165 22.23 -6.34 10.34
N GLU A 166 22.37 -6.02 9.05
CA GLU A 166 23.07 -4.85 8.55
C GLU A 166 22.12 -3.83 7.89
N ILE A 167 20.84 -3.83 8.25
CA ILE A 167 19.81 -3.02 7.59
C ILE A 167 20.05 -1.54 7.89
N GLU A 168 20.10 -0.71 6.84
CA GLU A 168 20.37 0.73 6.97
C GLU A 168 19.09 1.58 7.01
N THR A 169 18.02 1.12 6.36
CA THR A 169 16.77 1.88 6.20
C THR A 169 15.56 0.99 6.35
N ILE A 170 14.50 1.55 6.93
CA ILE A 170 13.16 0.94 6.92
C ILE A 170 12.39 1.61 5.78
N PRO A 171 11.77 0.84 4.88
CA PRO A 171 11.00 1.38 3.76
C PRO A 171 9.72 2.08 4.25
N PRO A 172 9.28 3.18 3.61
CA PRO A 172 8.03 3.85 3.98
C PRO A 172 6.79 2.97 3.79
N GLU A 173 6.87 1.96 2.93
CA GLU A 173 5.81 0.96 2.72
C GLU A 173 5.55 0.07 3.95
N ILE A 174 6.33 0.20 5.04
CA ILE A 174 6.11 -0.53 6.29
C ILE A 174 4.67 -0.40 6.83
N ASN A 175 3.99 0.70 6.52
CA ASN A 175 2.59 0.93 6.87
C ASN A 175 1.59 -0.01 6.16
N GLN A 176 1.99 -0.66 5.05
CA GLN A 176 1.18 -1.63 4.33
C GLN A 176 1.00 -2.94 5.11
N LEU A 177 1.87 -3.22 6.09
CA LEU A 177 1.75 -4.36 7.00
C LEU A 177 0.67 -4.09 8.07
N THR A 178 -0.59 -4.05 7.65
CA THR A 178 -1.75 -3.70 8.50
C THR A 178 -2.02 -4.69 9.64
N GLY A 179 -1.40 -5.86 9.60
CA GLY A 179 -1.43 -6.89 10.64
C GLY A 179 -0.32 -6.78 11.69
N LEU A 180 0.70 -5.95 11.46
CA LEU A 180 1.95 -5.96 12.21
C LEU A 180 1.75 -5.54 13.67
N LYS A 181 2.20 -6.39 14.59
CA LYS A 181 2.14 -6.20 16.05
C LYS A 181 3.52 -6.10 16.67
N VAL A 182 4.49 -6.83 16.12
CA VAL A 182 5.86 -6.90 16.62
C VAL A 182 6.80 -6.61 15.45
N LEU A 183 7.63 -5.59 15.59
CA LEU A 183 8.73 -5.28 14.69
C LEU A 183 10.03 -5.21 15.50
N GLU A 184 10.93 -6.17 15.28
CA GLU A 184 12.23 -6.19 15.94
C GLU A 184 13.34 -5.90 14.93
N LEU A 185 14.09 -4.84 15.17
CA LEU A 185 15.15 -4.31 14.32
C LEU A 185 16.37 -3.94 15.18
N GLY A 186 16.55 -4.56 16.34
CA GLY A 186 17.69 -4.28 17.22
C GLY A 186 19.00 -4.66 16.54
N HIS A 187 20.12 -4.02 16.90
CA HIS A 187 21.44 -4.35 16.36
C HIS A 187 21.46 -4.32 14.81
N ASN A 188 21.11 -3.18 14.24
CA ASN A 188 21.16 -2.91 12.81
C ASN A 188 21.93 -1.59 12.55
N LYS A 189 21.92 -1.11 11.30
CA LYS A 189 22.61 0.12 10.88
C LYS A 189 21.64 1.27 10.62
N ILE A 190 20.45 1.23 11.24
CA ILE A 190 19.36 2.19 10.99
C ILE A 190 19.71 3.57 11.57
N LYS A 191 19.64 4.60 10.73
CA LYS A 191 19.96 5.98 11.12
C LYS A 191 18.73 6.84 11.42
N SER A 192 17.60 6.52 10.81
CA SER A 192 16.34 7.24 10.97
C SER A 192 15.15 6.30 10.78
N LEU A 193 13.98 6.74 11.26
CA LEU A 193 12.72 6.01 11.11
C LEU A 193 11.80 6.77 10.15
N PRO A 194 11.15 6.09 9.19
CA PRO A 194 10.14 6.71 8.32
C PRO A 194 8.93 7.14 9.15
N GLY A 195 8.34 8.29 8.81
CA GLY A 195 7.14 8.79 9.50
C GLY A 195 5.93 7.84 9.34
N GLU A 196 5.93 7.04 8.29
CA GLU A 196 4.95 6.00 7.96
C GLU A 196 4.93 4.87 8.99
N LEU A 197 6.01 4.66 9.76
CA LEU A 197 6.03 3.70 10.85
C LEU A 197 4.97 4.01 11.92
N ALA A 198 4.61 5.29 12.08
CA ALA A 198 3.53 5.69 12.99
C ALA A 198 2.12 5.31 12.49
N ASP A 199 1.99 4.96 11.21
CA ASP A 199 0.72 4.52 10.62
C ASP A 199 0.49 3.01 10.78
N CYS A 200 1.47 2.26 11.33
CA CYS A 200 1.31 0.86 11.73
C CYS A 200 0.41 0.74 12.98
N THR A 201 -0.89 0.91 12.82
CA THR A 201 -1.87 1.06 13.92
C THR A 201 -1.95 -0.09 14.93
N LYS A 202 -1.53 -1.30 14.54
CA LYS A 202 -1.54 -2.48 15.41
C LYS A 202 -0.20 -2.75 16.09
N LEU A 203 0.82 -1.94 15.82
CA LEU A 203 2.18 -2.14 16.34
C LEU A 203 2.19 -1.92 17.85
N LYS A 204 2.57 -2.97 18.59
CA LYS A 204 2.63 -2.98 20.06
C LYS A 204 4.07 -3.00 20.56
N VAL A 205 4.94 -3.72 19.84
CA VAL A 205 6.34 -3.89 20.19
C VAL A 205 7.19 -3.41 19.02
N LEU A 206 8.08 -2.47 19.32
CA LEU A 206 9.07 -1.94 18.40
C LEU A 206 10.45 -2.01 19.06
N GLY A 207 11.29 -2.93 18.59
CA GLY A 207 12.66 -3.10 19.03
C GLY A 207 13.62 -2.36 18.11
N LEU A 208 14.32 -1.35 18.61
CA LEU A 208 15.28 -0.54 17.83
C LEU A 208 16.62 -0.33 18.53
N LYS A 209 16.83 -1.01 19.67
CA LYS A 209 18.07 -0.86 20.46
C LYS A 209 19.31 -1.15 19.62
N ASN A 210 20.40 -0.48 19.95
CA ASN A 210 21.69 -0.67 19.28
C ASN A 210 21.63 -0.41 17.76
N ASN A 211 20.99 0.71 17.38
CA ASN A 211 21.06 1.27 16.04
C ASN A 211 21.72 2.67 16.10
N PRO A 212 22.49 3.07 15.07
CA PRO A 212 23.12 4.38 15.00
C PRO A 212 22.13 5.50 14.64
N ILE A 213 21.06 5.66 15.43
CA ILE A 213 20.01 6.66 15.20
C ILE A 213 20.57 8.07 15.38
N SER A 214 20.47 8.90 14.35
CA SER A 214 21.04 10.26 14.33
C SER A 214 20.36 11.21 15.30
N ASP A 215 19.06 11.04 15.54
CA ASP A 215 18.28 11.86 16.47
C ASP A 215 18.52 11.41 17.92
N ARG A 216 19.24 12.23 18.69
CA ARG A 216 19.57 11.99 20.10
C ARG A 216 18.36 11.88 21.02
N ARG A 217 17.26 12.57 20.71
CA ARG A 217 16.03 12.52 21.52
C ARG A 217 15.29 11.22 21.26
N LEU A 218 15.18 10.83 19.99
CA LEU A 218 14.62 9.53 19.60
C LEU A 218 15.43 8.37 20.19
N LEU A 219 16.76 8.45 20.16
CA LEU A 219 17.65 7.45 20.75
C LEU A 219 17.37 7.23 22.25
N LYS A 220 17.22 8.31 23.03
CA LYS A 220 16.84 8.21 24.46
C LYS A 220 15.47 7.54 24.68
N LEU A 221 14.50 7.76 23.79
CA LEU A 221 13.19 7.11 23.86
C LEU A 221 13.28 5.60 23.55
N ILE A 222 14.16 5.24 22.59
CA ILE A 222 14.46 3.85 22.23
C ILE A 222 15.11 3.12 23.41
N ASP A 223 16.08 3.73 24.08
CA ASP A 223 16.77 3.13 25.23
C ASP A 223 15.81 2.83 26.39
N GLN A 224 14.78 3.66 26.55
CA GLN A 224 13.72 3.48 27.55
C GLN A 224 12.66 2.42 27.17
N CYS A 225 12.76 1.79 25.99
CA CYS A 225 11.83 0.76 25.50
C CYS A 225 10.35 1.18 25.44
N ARG A 226 10.06 2.46 25.20
CA ARG A 226 8.67 2.98 25.21
C ARG A 226 8.08 3.06 23.81
N THR A 227 7.64 1.93 23.26
CA THR A 227 7.10 1.85 21.89
C THR A 227 6.06 2.93 21.58
N LYS A 228 5.09 3.17 22.46
CA LYS A 228 4.08 4.24 22.24
C LYS A 228 4.71 5.63 22.12
N GLN A 229 5.66 5.98 23.00
CA GLN A 229 6.31 7.29 22.96
C GLN A 229 7.22 7.45 21.75
N ILE A 230 7.88 6.38 21.32
CA ILE A 230 8.66 6.35 20.08
C ILE A 230 7.74 6.63 18.89
N ILE A 231 6.60 5.95 18.81
CA ILE A 231 5.61 6.14 17.73
C ILE A 231 5.01 7.55 17.76
N ASP A 232 4.63 8.06 18.93
CA ASP A 232 4.12 9.42 19.08
C ASP A 232 5.19 10.46 18.66
N TYR A 233 6.47 10.21 18.99
CA TYR A 233 7.57 11.07 18.57
C TYR A 233 7.81 11.05 17.07
N VAL A 234 7.87 9.86 16.45
CA VAL A 234 7.98 9.66 15.00
C VAL A 234 6.83 10.34 14.27
N LYS A 235 5.60 10.21 14.78
CA LYS A 235 4.42 10.88 14.22
C LYS A 235 4.54 12.41 14.18
N ALA A 236 5.20 13.00 15.17
CA ALA A 236 5.33 14.44 15.30
C ALA A 236 6.60 15.03 14.65
N HIS A 237 7.68 14.24 14.51
CA HIS A 237 9.01 14.77 14.17
C HIS A 237 9.70 14.07 13.00
N SER A 238 9.27 12.86 12.60
CA SER A 238 9.83 12.21 11.42
C SER A 238 9.13 12.71 10.16
N PRO A 239 9.87 13.24 9.17
CA PRO A 239 9.29 13.56 7.88
C PRO A 239 8.77 12.27 7.24
N LYS A 240 7.49 12.26 6.86
CA LYS A 240 6.99 11.26 5.90
C LYS A 240 7.64 11.56 4.57
N THR A 241 8.01 10.51 3.85
CA THR A 241 8.78 10.62 2.62
C THR A 241 7.98 11.42 1.58
N VAL A 242 8.38 12.68 1.40
CA VAL A 242 8.10 13.45 0.20
C VAL A 242 9.20 13.05 -0.77
N VAL A 243 8.88 12.35 -1.87
CA VAL A 243 9.90 11.89 -2.83
C VAL A 243 10.59 13.12 -3.46
N GLN A 244 11.79 13.40 -2.97
CA GLN A 244 12.78 14.33 -3.55
C GLN A 244 13.77 13.47 -4.36
N LYS A 245 13.93 13.71 -5.67
CA LYS A 245 15.06 13.18 -6.45
C LYS A 245 16.12 14.27 -6.60
N SER A 246 17.26 14.05 -5.96
CA SER A 246 18.46 14.87 -6.06
C SER A 246 19.21 14.63 -7.37
N GLU A 247 19.66 15.74 -7.95
CA GLU A 247 20.53 15.89 -9.12
C GLU A 247 21.84 15.08 -9.00
N GLN A 248 22.24 14.39 -10.07
CA GLN A 248 23.64 14.03 -10.30
C GLN A 248 24.10 14.61 -11.64
N LYS A 249 25.16 15.42 -11.55
CA LYS A 249 25.86 16.09 -12.63
C LYS A 249 26.57 15.05 -13.52
N GLY A 250 26.44 15.21 -14.85
CA GLY A 250 27.16 14.42 -15.85
C GLY A 250 28.68 14.66 -15.87
N PRO A 251 29.43 13.83 -16.62
CA PRO A 251 29.92 14.29 -17.94
C PRO A 251 30.07 13.13 -18.98
N PRO A 252 30.66 13.35 -20.18
CA PRO A 252 30.11 14.06 -21.33
C PRO A 252 29.91 13.15 -22.58
N ARG A 253 29.34 13.73 -23.63
CA ARG A 253 28.92 13.16 -24.93
C ARG A 253 30.00 12.46 -25.79
N ALA A 254 29.45 11.67 -26.72
CA ALA A 254 29.94 11.15 -28.02
C ALA A 254 30.45 9.69 -27.95
N THR A 255 30.02 8.74 -28.78
CA THR A 255 29.67 8.75 -30.22
C THR A 255 28.62 7.68 -30.59
N GLN A 256 28.02 7.86 -31.78
CA GLN A 256 27.08 6.98 -32.48
C GLN A 256 27.63 5.56 -32.72
N ASP A 257 26.79 4.52 -32.60
CA ASP A 257 26.42 3.65 -33.74
C ASP A 257 25.34 2.61 -33.38
N SER A 258 24.31 2.61 -34.23
CA SER A 258 23.35 1.58 -34.68
C SER A 258 22.86 0.41 -33.78
N ASP A 259 21.52 0.27 -33.82
CA ASP A 259 20.68 -0.94 -33.78
C ASP A 259 20.38 -1.64 -32.45
N SER A 260 19.31 -1.18 -31.79
CA SER A 260 18.04 -1.91 -31.59
C SER A 260 17.22 -1.20 -30.50
N ASP A 261 16.10 -0.58 -30.89
CA ASP A 261 15.26 0.28 -30.04
C ASP A 261 14.38 -0.56 -29.07
N PRO A 262 14.44 -0.36 -27.74
CA PRO A 262 13.47 -0.95 -26.83
C PRO A 262 12.99 0.07 -25.77
N ASP A 263 12.45 1.22 -26.17
CA ASP A 263 11.83 2.19 -25.24
C ASP A 263 10.60 2.87 -25.86
N GLU A 264 9.61 2.09 -26.30
CA GLU A 264 8.32 2.65 -26.73
C GLU A 264 7.40 2.84 -25.51
N TYR A 265 7.29 4.09 -25.03
CA TYR A 265 6.28 4.45 -24.03
C TYR A 265 4.88 4.23 -24.59
N LYS A 266 4.04 3.52 -23.83
CA LYS A 266 2.72 3.08 -24.33
C LYS A 266 1.70 4.22 -24.47
N HIS A 267 1.78 5.26 -23.64
CA HIS A 267 0.85 6.41 -23.64
C HIS A 267 1.52 7.73 -23.20
N THR A 268 1.02 8.90 -23.65
CA THR A 268 1.55 10.22 -23.25
C THR A 268 0.51 11.10 -22.53
N ILE A 269 0.88 11.71 -21.40
CA ILE A 269 0.13 12.81 -20.78
C ILE A 269 0.83 14.12 -21.13
N ARG A 270 0.12 15.06 -21.74
CA ARG A 270 0.62 16.40 -22.06
C ARG A 270 0.04 17.41 -21.09
N VAL A 271 0.90 18.18 -20.44
CA VAL A 271 0.52 19.16 -19.42
C VAL A 271 0.68 20.57 -19.96
N HIS A 272 -0.43 21.29 -20.07
CA HIS A 272 -0.47 22.66 -20.56
C HIS A 272 -0.46 23.68 -19.41
N TYR A 273 0.40 24.70 -19.53
CA TYR A 273 0.44 25.85 -18.65
C TYR A 273 -0.50 26.95 -19.16
N ALA A 274 -1.80 26.85 -18.85
CA ALA A 274 -2.75 27.89 -19.26
C ALA A 274 -2.66 29.14 -18.36
N LYS A 275 -2.60 30.33 -18.99
CA LYS A 275 -2.81 31.62 -18.30
C LYS A 275 -4.29 31.82 -17.93
N ASP A 276 -5.19 31.23 -18.71
CA ASP A 276 -6.65 31.44 -18.64
C ASP A 276 -7.41 30.22 -18.07
N SER A 277 -6.74 29.32 -17.34
CA SER A 277 -7.44 28.25 -16.62
C SER A 277 -8.25 28.82 -15.45
N PRO A 278 -9.38 28.17 -15.10
CA PRO A 278 -10.21 28.60 -13.96
C PRO A 278 -9.35 28.60 -12.70
N LYS A 279 -9.47 29.64 -11.87
CA LYS A 279 -8.84 29.66 -10.56
C LYS A 279 -9.83 29.19 -9.52
N ILE A 280 -9.31 28.56 -8.47
CA ILE A 280 -10.09 28.15 -7.30
C ILE A 280 -9.64 28.97 -6.11
N VAL A 281 -10.48 29.88 -5.64
CA VAL A 281 -10.22 30.70 -4.46
C VAL A 281 -10.57 29.88 -3.22
N LEU A 282 -9.58 29.63 -2.36
CA LEU A 282 -9.68 28.87 -1.12
C LEU A 282 -9.99 29.83 0.03
N ASP A 283 -11.20 29.75 0.58
CA ASP A 283 -11.58 30.52 1.76
C ASP A 283 -10.94 29.93 3.03
N GLU A 284 -10.56 30.77 4.00
CA GLU A 284 -9.92 30.29 5.24
C GLU A 284 -10.82 29.38 6.07
N SER A 285 -12.15 29.50 5.94
CA SER A 285 -13.11 28.70 6.69
C SER A 285 -12.99 27.20 6.43
N VAL A 286 -12.46 26.79 5.27
CA VAL A 286 -12.30 25.37 4.90
C VAL A 286 -11.23 24.65 5.74
N LYS A 287 -10.26 25.38 6.31
CA LYS A 287 -9.19 24.82 7.17
C LYS A 287 -9.76 24.01 8.34
N SER A 288 -10.87 24.45 8.90
CA SER A 288 -11.52 23.83 10.06
C SER A 288 -12.35 22.58 9.72
N VAL A 289 -12.65 22.33 8.44
CA VAL A 289 -13.60 21.29 8.01
C VAL A 289 -12.98 20.29 7.03
N ARG A 290 -12.34 20.78 5.97
CA ARG A 290 -11.71 20.00 4.89
C ARG A 290 -10.76 20.92 4.10
N GLU A 291 -9.54 21.05 4.58
CA GLU A 291 -8.59 22.09 4.14
C GLU A 291 -8.10 21.94 2.70
N PHE A 292 -7.80 20.72 2.26
CA PHE A 292 -6.95 20.52 1.09
C PHE A 292 -7.78 20.30 -0.17
N LEU A 293 -7.38 20.96 -1.27
CA LEU A 293 -7.97 20.81 -2.60
C LEU A 293 -6.86 20.85 -3.67
N VAL A 294 -6.96 19.96 -4.66
CA VAL A 294 -6.25 20.07 -5.94
C VAL A 294 -7.27 19.91 -7.07
N ALA A 295 -7.02 20.54 -8.20
CA ALA A 295 -7.85 20.38 -9.39
C ALA A 295 -7.00 20.40 -10.65
N CYS A 296 -7.55 19.87 -11.74
CA CYS A 296 -7.04 20.03 -13.10
C CYS A 296 -8.18 19.91 -14.10
N LEU A 297 -7.97 20.48 -15.28
CA LEU A 297 -8.85 20.26 -16.43
C LEU A 297 -8.27 19.15 -17.29
N VAL A 298 -9.12 18.26 -17.78
CA VAL A 298 -8.72 17.14 -18.63
C VAL A 298 -9.59 17.12 -19.88
N SER A 299 -8.96 17.10 -21.05
CA SER A 299 -9.68 16.88 -22.31
C SER A 299 -9.96 15.38 -22.47
N VAL A 300 -11.22 15.02 -22.63
CA VAL A 300 -11.66 13.63 -22.73
C VAL A 300 -12.65 13.47 -23.88
N THR A 301 -12.65 12.28 -24.48
CA THR A 301 -13.70 11.86 -25.43
C THR A 301 -14.24 10.52 -24.98
N PHE A 302 -15.49 10.49 -24.53
CA PHE A 302 -16.12 9.26 -24.07
C PHE A 302 -16.99 8.62 -25.16
N THR A 303 -16.92 7.30 -25.25
CA THR A 303 -17.95 6.43 -25.81
C THR A 303 -18.88 5.97 -24.69
N GLU A 304 -20.06 5.41 -25.02
CA GLU A 304 -20.95 4.87 -23.97
C GLU A 304 -20.26 3.82 -23.08
N GLU A 305 -19.39 2.99 -23.67
CA GLU A 305 -18.68 1.94 -22.95
C GLU A 305 -17.59 2.52 -22.04
N THR A 306 -16.76 3.42 -22.57
CA THR A 306 -15.69 4.05 -21.79
C THR A 306 -16.27 4.96 -20.71
N PHE A 307 -17.38 5.66 -20.96
CA PHE A 307 -18.08 6.43 -19.92
C PHE A 307 -18.53 5.55 -18.74
N LYS A 308 -19.16 4.40 -19.02
CA LYS A 308 -19.57 3.45 -17.97
C LYS A 308 -18.37 2.95 -17.17
N LYS A 309 -17.27 2.59 -17.85
CA LYS A 309 -16.01 2.18 -17.21
C LYS A 309 -15.39 3.30 -16.37
N PHE A 310 -15.44 4.54 -16.85
CA PHE A 310 -14.96 5.71 -16.11
C PHE A 310 -15.68 5.89 -14.78
N ILE A 311 -17.01 5.80 -14.77
CA ILE A 311 -17.81 5.86 -13.53
C ILE A 311 -17.46 4.70 -12.59
N GLN A 312 -17.21 3.50 -13.11
CA GLN A 312 -16.77 2.35 -12.31
C GLN A 312 -15.38 2.56 -11.69
N ILE A 313 -14.43 3.11 -12.45
CA ILE A 313 -13.09 3.46 -11.97
C ILE A 313 -13.18 4.48 -10.83
N GLN A 314 -13.99 5.54 -10.98
CA GLN A 314 -14.19 6.52 -9.91
C GLN A 314 -14.69 5.86 -8.62
N ASN A 315 -15.70 4.98 -8.72
CA ASN A 315 -16.22 4.25 -7.56
C ASN A 315 -15.16 3.33 -6.93
N LYS A 316 -14.37 2.61 -7.76
CA LYS A 316 -13.28 1.75 -7.30
C LYS A 316 -12.21 2.54 -6.57
N LEU A 317 -11.74 3.66 -7.13
CA LEU A 317 -10.74 4.53 -6.52
C LEU A 317 -11.25 5.17 -5.22
N HIS A 318 -12.54 5.51 -5.15
CA HIS A 318 -13.15 5.96 -3.90
C HIS A 318 -13.08 4.90 -2.80
N GLU A 319 -13.24 3.62 -3.14
CA GLU A 319 -13.18 2.51 -2.19
C GLU A 319 -11.76 2.13 -1.77
N THR A 320 -10.80 2.18 -2.69
CA THR A 320 -9.40 1.80 -2.47
C THR A 320 -8.55 3.02 -2.07
N VAL A 321 -8.10 3.82 -3.04
CA VAL A 321 -7.15 4.93 -2.88
C VAL A 321 -7.68 6.01 -1.92
N CYS A 322 -8.95 6.38 -2.05
CA CYS A 322 -9.58 7.37 -1.18
C CYS A 322 -10.09 6.80 0.15
N SER A 323 -9.76 5.54 0.48
CA SER A 323 -10.13 4.90 1.76
C SER A 323 -11.61 5.05 2.10
N LYS A 324 -12.51 4.75 1.14
CA LYS A 324 -13.97 4.94 1.25
C LYS A 324 -14.38 6.39 1.48
N ARG A 325 -13.76 7.31 0.73
CA ARG A 325 -13.91 8.78 0.81
C ARG A 325 -13.47 9.44 2.13
N ASN A 326 -12.87 8.66 3.05
CA ASN A 326 -12.42 9.17 4.34
C ASN A 326 -11.14 10.00 4.18
N SER A 327 -10.19 9.51 3.39
CA SER A 327 -8.90 10.17 3.20
C SER A 327 -8.97 11.30 2.18
N SER A 328 -9.64 11.09 1.03
CA SER A 328 -9.83 12.10 -0.02
C SER A 328 -11.15 11.85 -0.76
N THR A 329 -11.62 12.81 -1.55
CA THR A 329 -12.84 12.67 -2.37
C THR A 329 -12.57 13.22 -3.75
N ILE A 330 -12.64 12.36 -4.75
CA ILE A 330 -12.61 12.74 -6.17
C ILE A 330 -14.02 13.19 -6.56
N ALA A 331 -14.12 14.35 -7.20
CA ALA A 331 -15.34 14.85 -7.82
C ALA A 331 -15.03 15.31 -9.25
N THR A 332 -15.88 14.91 -10.18
CA THR A 332 -15.73 15.21 -11.61
C THR A 332 -16.91 16.00 -12.11
N HIS A 333 -16.64 17.04 -12.89
CA HIS A 333 -17.61 18.05 -13.33
C HIS A 333 -17.47 18.29 -14.83
N ASP A 334 -18.59 18.46 -15.52
CA ASP A 334 -18.60 18.98 -16.88
C ASP A 334 -18.29 20.49 -16.82
N TYR A 335 -17.09 20.87 -17.25
CA TYR A 335 -16.61 22.25 -17.17
C TYR A 335 -17.36 23.16 -18.15
N ASP A 336 -17.83 22.63 -19.28
CA ASP A 336 -18.52 23.42 -20.30
C ASP A 336 -19.91 23.89 -19.83
N LYS A 337 -20.45 23.26 -18.77
CA LYS A 337 -21.70 23.65 -18.12
C LYS A 337 -21.52 24.74 -17.05
N LEU A 338 -20.28 25.09 -16.69
CA LEU A 338 -20.02 26.13 -15.69
C LEU A 338 -20.04 27.53 -16.33
N PRO A 339 -20.61 28.53 -15.64
CA PRO A 339 -20.49 29.91 -16.09
C PRO A 339 -19.02 30.36 -16.02
N PRO A 340 -18.60 31.31 -16.88
CA PRO A 340 -17.26 31.85 -16.81
C PRO A 340 -17.02 32.53 -15.45
N GLY A 341 -15.80 32.36 -14.93
CA GLY A 341 -15.34 32.96 -13.68
C GLY A 341 -14.63 31.96 -12.77
N ASP A 342 -14.12 32.49 -11.66
CA ASP A 342 -13.41 31.70 -10.67
C ASP A 342 -14.39 30.88 -9.82
N LEU A 343 -13.90 29.74 -9.34
CA LEU A 343 -14.63 28.90 -8.39
C LEU A 343 -14.17 29.24 -6.98
N HIS A 344 -15.06 29.11 -6.01
CA HIS A 344 -14.79 29.40 -4.61
C HIS A 344 -14.96 28.12 -3.80
N TYR A 345 -13.88 27.64 -3.19
CA TYR A 345 -13.94 26.54 -2.23
C TYR A 345 -14.08 27.14 -0.83
N THR A 346 -15.27 27.01 -0.25
CA THR A 346 -15.66 27.67 1.00
C THR A 346 -16.47 26.75 1.89
N THR A 347 -16.94 27.25 3.02
CA THR A 347 -17.89 26.56 3.88
C THR A 347 -19.19 27.35 4.02
N LEU A 348 -20.32 26.66 3.99
CA LEU A 348 -21.65 27.25 4.22
C LEU A 348 -22.35 26.54 5.40
N PRO A 349 -23.17 27.25 6.18
CA PRO A 349 -24.07 26.63 7.14
C PRO A 349 -24.99 25.59 6.46
N PRO A 350 -25.37 24.49 7.15
CA PRO A 350 -26.21 23.44 6.57
C PRO A 350 -27.53 23.92 5.94
N SER A 351 -28.13 24.98 6.48
CA SER A 351 -29.37 25.59 5.98
C SER A 351 -29.17 26.47 4.74
N GLU A 352 -27.98 27.05 4.58
CA GLU A 352 -27.65 27.99 3.50
C GLU A 352 -27.03 27.29 2.29
N LEU A 353 -26.41 26.11 2.48
CA LEU A 353 -25.89 25.30 1.39
C LEU A 353 -27.06 24.76 0.56
N GLN A 354 -27.38 25.39 -0.56
CA GLN A 354 -28.41 24.93 -1.49
C GLN A 354 -27.76 24.18 -2.66
N ILE A 355 -28.15 22.93 -2.86
CA ILE A 355 -27.63 22.08 -3.94
C ILE A 355 -28.76 21.26 -4.55
N GLN A 356 -28.72 21.07 -5.87
CA GLN A 356 -29.48 20.01 -6.55
C GLN A 356 -28.59 18.76 -6.63
N PRO A 357 -28.78 17.75 -5.76
CA PRO A 357 -27.88 16.62 -5.70
C PRO A 357 -27.93 15.79 -6.99
N LEU A 358 -26.79 15.25 -7.39
CA LEU A 358 -26.69 14.36 -8.55
C LEU A 358 -27.76 13.24 -8.51
N ASN A 359 -28.44 13.05 -9.65
CA ASN A 359 -29.55 12.12 -9.85
C ASN A 359 -30.77 12.37 -8.95
N ARG A 360 -30.96 13.61 -8.46
CA ARG A 360 -32.17 14.01 -7.75
C ARG A 360 -32.88 15.18 -8.47
N PRO A 361 -34.22 15.16 -8.53
CA PRO A 361 -34.97 16.13 -9.33
C PRO A 361 -35.11 17.50 -8.67
N THR A 362 -34.95 17.61 -7.35
CA THR A 362 -35.23 18.83 -6.59
C THR A 362 -33.99 19.34 -5.86
N ALA A 363 -33.77 20.66 -5.93
CA ALA A 363 -32.84 21.36 -5.05
C ALA A 363 -33.30 21.27 -3.59
N MET A 364 -32.35 21.23 -2.67
CA MET A 364 -32.59 21.18 -1.23
C MET A 364 -31.41 21.75 -0.47
N SER A 365 -31.62 22.07 0.82
CA SER A 365 -30.54 22.46 1.70
C SER A 365 -29.62 21.28 2.03
N GLY A 366 -28.38 21.57 2.43
CA GLY A 366 -27.44 20.57 2.93
C GLY A 366 -27.98 19.84 4.17
N ALA A 367 -28.73 20.54 5.02
CA ALA A 367 -29.40 19.97 6.19
C ALA A 367 -30.50 18.97 5.79
N ASP A 368 -31.35 19.33 4.83
CA ASP A 368 -32.42 18.46 4.33
C ASP A 368 -31.85 17.24 3.63
N LEU A 369 -30.80 17.44 2.81
CA LEU A 369 -30.09 16.36 2.15
C LEU A 369 -29.49 15.38 3.17
N PHE A 370 -28.81 15.90 4.19
CA PHE A 370 -28.22 15.08 5.26
C PHE A 370 -29.28 14.25 5.98
N THR A 371 -30.38 14.88 6.39
CA THR A 371 -31.50 14.22 7.08
C THR A 371 -32.15 13.15 6.22
N LYS A 372 -32.34 13.44 4.93
CA LYS A 372 -32.92 12.51 3.97
C LYS A 372 -32.01 11.30 3.75
N LEU A 373 -30.71 11.50 3.56
CA LEU A 373 -29.74 10.42 3.44
C LEU A 373 -29.64 9.60 4.73
N GLN A 374 -29.70 10.22 5.92
CA GLN A 374 -29.70 9.48 7.19
C GLN A 374 -30.96 8.61 7.33
N THR A 375 -32.11 9.11 6.87
CA THR A 375 -33.37 8.36 6.85
C THR A 375 -33.31 7.18 5.87
N GLU A 376 -32.80 7.41 4.65
CA GLU A 376 -32.56 6.36 3.65
C GLU A 376 -31.62 5.28 4.18
N ALA A 377 -30.52 5.67 4.85
CA ALA A 377 -29.57 4.76 5.50
C ALA A 377 -30.24 3.88 6.57
N ASN A 378 -31.08 4.48 7.41
CA ASN A 378 -31.79 3.77 8.48
C ASN A 378 -32.86 2.83 7.94
N ASN A 379 -33.57 3.21 6.87
CA ASN A 379 -34.56 2.35 6.22
C ASN A 379 -33.89 1.14 5.57
N LEU A 380 -32.77 1.34 4.85
CA LEU A 380 -31.97 0.25 4.27
C LEU A 380 -31.43 -0.71 5.35
N ARG A 381 -31.00 -0.16 6.49
CA ARG A 381 -30.56 -0.95 7.65
C ARG A 381 -31.69 -1.84 8.20
N LYS A 382 -32.90 -1.29 8.33
CA LYS A 382 -34.09 -2.02 8.79
C LYS A 382 -34.49 -3.11 7.80
N GLU A 383 -34.50 -2.80 6.51
CA GLU A 383 -34.89 -3.73 5.45
C GLU A 383 -33.90 -4.90 5.30
N LYS A 384 -32.59 -4.61 5.24
CA LYS A 384 -31.55 -5.62 5.00
C LYS A 384 -31.09 -6.37 6.25
N LYS A 385 -31.59 -6.00 7.44
CA LYS A 385 -31.14 -6.54 8.75
C LYS A 385 -29.62 -6.58 8.93
N ARG A 386 -28.89 -5.63 8.32
CA ARG A 386 -27.42 -5.54 8.37
C ARG A 386 -27.02 -4.28 9.12
N ASN A 387 -25.99 -4.38 9.98
CA ASN A 387 -25.44 -3.23 10.71
C ASN A 387 -24.49 -2.34 9.88
N THR A 388 -24.27 -2.66 8.60
CA THR A 388 -23.30 -1.97 7.73
C THR A 388 -24.00 -1.20 6.61
N TYR A 389 -23.67 0.09 6.46
CA TYR A 389 -24.19 0.98 5.42
C TYR A 389 -23.51 0.76 4.06
N SER A 390 -24.28 0.83 2.96
CA SER A 390 -23.78 0.75 1.58
C SER A 390 -23.92 2.10 0.86
N GLY A 391 -22.97 2.41 -0.03
CA GLY A 391 -23.00 3.60 -0.89
C GLY A 391 -22.77 4.90 -0.11
N ILE A 392 -23.53 5.94 -0.48
CA ILE A 392 -23.38 7.32 0.03
C ILE A 392 -23.56 7.43 1.56
N HIS A 393 -24.36 6.53 2.13
CA HIS A 393 -24.68 6.48 3.55
C HIS A 393 -23.48 6.19 4.44
N LYS A 394 -22.42 5.58 3.88
CA LYS A 394 -21.25 5.15 4.63
C LYS A 394 -20.43 6.31 5.19
N PHE A 395 -20.51 7.49 4.57
CA PHE A 395 -19.66 8.64 4.91
C PHE A 395 -20.44 9.85 5.43
N LEU A 396 -21.73 9.69 5.72
CA LEU A 396 -22.52 10.74 6.39
C LEU A 396 -21.91 11.15 7.73
N TYR A 397 -21.30 10.21 8.46
CA TYR A 397 -20.60 10.50 9.73
C TYR A 397 -19.46 11.52 9.58
N LEU A 398 -18.90 11.74 8.39
CA LEU A 398 -17.82 12.72 8.16
C LEU A 398 -18.29 14.17 8.26
N ILE A 399 -19.59 14.41 8.16
CA ILE A 399 -20.21 15.74 8.28
C ILE A 399 -21.21 15.83 9.44
N GLU A 400 -21.50 14.70 10.10
CA GLU A 400 -22.42 14.65 11.24
C GLU A 400 -21.93 15.57 12.38
N GLY A 401 -22.81 16.44 12.85
CA GLY A 401 -22.52 17.38 13.94
C GLY A 401 -21.66 18.59 13.56
N LYS A 402 -21.30 18.79 12.29
CA LYS A 402 -20.54 19.97 11.86
C LYS A 402 -21.45 21.19 11.68
N SER A 403 -21.02 22.33 12.21
CA SER A 403 -21.76 23.61 12.11
C SER A 403 -21.67 24.25 10.73
N ARG A 404 -20.69 23.86 9.90
CA ARG A 404 -20.51 24.32 8.52
C ARG A 404 -20.06 23.16 7.63
N TYR A 405 -20.49 23.19 6.37
CA TYR A 405 -20.21 22.18 5.36
C TYR A 405 -19.31 22.73 4.26
N PRO A 406 -18.30 21.98 3.80
CA PRO A 406 -17.43 22.44 2.73
C PRO A 406 -18.15 22.30 1.38
N CYS A 407 -17.98 23.28 0.51
CA CYS A 407 -18.60 23.29 -0.80
C CYS A 407 -17.74 24.04 -1.82
N LEU A 408 -17.79 23.58 -3.07
CA LEU A 408 -17.31 24.34 -4.21
C LEU A 408 -18.48 25.13 -4.79
N VAL A 409 -18.28 26.42 -5.00
CA VAL A 409 -19.30 27.36 -5.48
C VAL A 409 -18.78 28.02 -6.75
N ASN A 410 -19.63 28.23 -7.75
CA ASN A 410 -19.26 28.95 -8.97
C ASN A 410 -19.36 30.48 -8.81
N SER A 411 -18.99 31.21 -9.87
CA SER A 411 -19.05 32.67 -9.92
C SER A 411 -20.45 33.28 -9.72
N GLN A 412 -21.51 32.47 -9.84
CA GLN A 412 -22.90 32.87 -9.63
C GLN A 412 -23.43 32.52 -8.23
N GLY A 413 -22.60 31.96 -7.34
CA GLY A 413 -23.03 31.53 -6.01
C GLY A 413 -23.74 30.18 -5.97
N ILE A 414 -23.74 29.41 -7.07
CA ILE A 414 -24.36 28.08 -7.12
C ILE A 414 -23.37 27.03 -6.62
N VAL A 415 -23.82 26.15 -5.72
CA VAL A 415 -23.02 25.04 -5.22
C VAL A 415 -22.84 23.97 -6.32
N VAL A 416 -21.59 23.75 -6.70
CA VAL A 416 -21.14 22.80 -7.73
C VAL A 416 -20.83 21.45 -7.11
N SER A 417 -20.23 21.42 -5.93
CA SER A 417 -19.90 20.20 -5.19
C SER A 417 -20.12 20.37 -3.69
N PHE A 418 -20.54 19.30 -3.04
CA PHE A 418 -20.63 19.20 -1.58
C PHE A 418 -19.80 17.98 -1.11
N PRO A 419 -18.47 18.11 -0.98
CA PRO A 419 -17.62 17.03 -0.53
C PRO A 419 -17.82 16.69 0.96
N PRO A 420 -17.70 15.41 1.37
CA PRO A 420 -17.48 14.21 0.56
C PRO A 420 -18.78 13.60 -0.01
N ILE A 421 -19.91 14.33 0.07
CA ILE A 421 -21.26 13.80 -0.14
C ILE A 421 -21.58 13.55 -1.62
N THR A 422 -21.72 14.63 -2.39
CA THR A 422 -22.24 14.55 -3.76
C THR A 422 -21.87 15.77 -4.59
N ASN A 423 -21.93 15.61 -5.91
CA ASN A 423 -21.86 16.70 -6.88
C ASN A 423 -23.26 17.25 -7.18
N SER A 424 -23.30 18.44 -7.78
CA SER A 424 -24.51 19.07 -8.28
C SER A 424 -24.91 18.52 -9.66
N GLU A 425 -26.22 18.35 -9.89
CA GLU A 425 -26.77 17.96 -11.20
C GLU A 425 -26.39 18.94 -12.31
N VAL A 426 -26.18 20.22 -11.95
CA VAL A 426 -25.81 21.31 -12.88
C VAL A 426 -24.52 21.00 -13.64
N THR A 427 -23.57 20.30 -13.01
CA THR A 427 -22.27 19.95 -13.61
C THR A 427 -22.14 18.47 -13.93
N LYS A 428 -23.26 17.78 -14.08
CA LYS A 428 -23.27 16.35 -14.37
C LYS A 428 -22.54 16.05 -15.67
N ILE A 429 -21.59 15.11 -15.58
CA ILE A 429 -20.87 14.58 -16.73
C ILE A 429 -21.76 13.64 -17.53
N GLU A 430 -21.59 13.68 -18.85
CA GLU A 430 -22.31 12.88 -19.83
C GLU A 430 -21.32 12.34 -20.86
N VAL A 431 -21.78 11.44 -21.75
CA VAL A 431 -20.92 10.91 -22.83
C VAL A 431 -20.39 12.03 -23.74
N GLY A 432 -21.14 13.12 -23.88
CA GLY A 432 -20.75 14.29 -24.67
C GLY A 432 -19.81 15.27 -23.98
N THR A 433 -19.45 15.07 -22.71
CA THR A 433 -18.54 15.95 -21.96
C THR A 433 -17.15 15.91 -22.58
N LYS A 434 -16.59 17.09 -22.93
CA LYS A 434 -15.26 17.22 -23.52
C LYS A 434 -14.23 17.74 -22.51
N ASN A 435 -14.58 18.79 -21.77
CA ASN A 435 -13.72 19.38 -20.77
C ASN A 435 -14.15 18.90 -19.37
N LEU A 436 -13.34 18.03 -18.79
CA LEU A 436 -13.58 17.48 -17.47
C LEU A 436 -12.81 18.29 -16.42
N LEU A 437 -13.53 19.00 -15.54
CA LEU A 437 -12.94 19.53 -14.32
C LEU A 437 -12.91 18.43 -13.27
N VAL A 438 -11.71 18.01 -12.91
CA VAL A 438 -11.50 17.07 -11.81
C VAL A 438 -11.04 17.87 -10.60
N GLU A 439 -11.73 17.72 -9.48
CA GLU A 439 -11.27 18.19 -8.18
C GLU A 439 -11.10 17.02 -7.21
N VAL A 440 -10.10 17.14 -6.34
CA VAL A 440 -9.91 16.20 -5.24
C VAL A 440 -9.71 16.97 -3.94
N THR A 441 -10.57 16.68 -2.97
CA THR A 441 -10.54 17.32 -1.64
C THR A 441 -10.12 16.33 -0.56
N SER A 442 -9.45 16.80 0.49
CA SER A 442 -9.04 15.99 1.66
C SER A 442 -9.09 16.80 2.94
N SER A 443 -9.48 16.15 4.04
CA SER A 443 -9.34 16.71 5.40
C SER A 443 -8.06 16.26 6.10
N VAL A 444 -7.20 15.49 5.41
CA VAL A 444 -6.03 14.83 6.00
C VAL A 444 -4.73 15.42 5.47
N SER A 445 -4.55 15.48 4.15
CA SER A 445 -3.37 16.12 3.55
C SER A 445 -3.57 16.44 2.07
N LEU A 446 -2.82 17.44 1.58
CA LEU A 446 -2.74 17.77 0.15
C LEU A 446 -2.16 16.61 -0.68
N HIS A 447 -1.23 15.85 -0.11
CA HIS A 447 -0.61 14.70 -0.78
C HIS A 447 -1.65 13.63 -1.15
N LEU A 448 -2.61 13.34 -0.28
CA LEU A 448 -3.68 12.39 -0.57
C LEU A 448 -4.61 12.86 -1.69
N CYS A 449 -4.75 14.18 -1.87
CA CYS A 449 -5.45 14.72 -3.03
C CYS A 449 -4.69 14.43 -4.32
N LYS A 450 -3.37 14.66 -4.31
CA LYS A 450 -2.48 14.40 -5.46
C LYS A 450 -2.44 12.92 -5.83
N VAL A 451 -2.29 12.02 -4.86
CA VAL A 451 -2.26 10.56 -5.09
C VAL A 451 -3.57 10.07 -5.73
N ALA A 452 -4.73 10.53 -5.23
CA ALA A 452 -6.02 10.16 -5.80
C ALA A 452 -6.23 10.75 -7.20
N MET A 453 -5.74 11.98 -7.44
CA MET A 453 -5.76 12.61 -8.76
C MET A 453 -4.88 11.88 -9.77
N GLU A 454 -3.66 11.51 -9.39
CA GLU A 454 -2.70 10.77 -10.22
C GLU A 454 -3.21 9.37 -10.55
N ALA A 455 -3.78 8.67 -9.57
CA ALA A 455 -4.42 7.37 -9.79
C ALA A 455 -5.59 7.47 -10.80
N LEU A 456 -6.42 8.52 -10.70
CA LEU A 456 -7.49 8.75 -11.67
C LEU A 456 -6.94 9.00 -13.07
N LEU A 457 -5.95 9.88 -13.21
CA LEU A 457 -5.36 10.22 -14.51
C LEU A 457 -4.68 9.02 -15.16
N ARG A 458 -4.02 8.16 -14.37
CA ARG A 458 -3.42 6.90 -14.84
C ARG A 458 -4.47 5.93 -15.41
N GLU A 459 -5.60 5.77 -14.72
CA GLU A 459 -6.67 4.91 -15.22
C GLU A 459 -7.39 5.55 -16.42
N LEU A 460 -7.51 6.88 -16.44
CA LEU A 460 -8.16 7.63 -17.51
C LEU A 460 -7.39 7.53 -18.83
N ILE A 461 -6.06 7.65 -18.82
CA ILE A 461 -5.26 7.51 -20.05
C ILE A 461 -5.37 6.09 -20.64
N GLY A 462 -5.35 5.07 -19.78
CA GLY A 462 -5.55 3.67 -20.22
C GLY A 462 -6.95 3.40 -20.78
N LEU A 463 -7.94 4.20 -20.39
CA LEU A 463 -9.32 4.07 -20.86
C LEU A 463 -9.55 4.76 -22.21
N VAL A 464 -8.93 5.91 -22.40
CA VAL A 464 -9.13 6.79 -23.55
C VAL A 464 -8.22 6.39 -24.74
N GLY A 465 -7.10 5.70 -24.46
CA GLY A 465 -6.27 5.03 -25.46
C GLY A 465 -5.49 5.95 -26.39
N HIS A 466 -5.54 7.27 -26.15
CA HIS A 466 -4.76 8.30 -26.83
C HIS A 466 -4.12 9.25 -25.80
N ASP A 467 -3.32 10.19 -26.29
CA ASP A 467 -2.65 11.20 -25.47
C ASP A 467 -3.68 11.98 -24.64
N LEU A 468 -3.40 12.14 -23.34
CA LEU A 468 -4.29 12.86 -22.44
C LEU A 468 -3.79 14.30 -22.27
N GLU A 469 -4.62 15.26 -22.65
CA GLU A 469 -4.33 16.68 -22.47
C GLU A 469 -4.82 17.15 -21.09
N VAL A 470 -3.90 17.57 -20.24
CA VAL A 470 -4.17 18.02 -18.86
C VAL A 470 -3.77 19.48 -18.72
N THR A 471 -4.74 20.34 -18.42
CA THR A 471 -4.48 21.76 -18.17
C THR A 471 -4.42 22.04 -16.67
N GLN A 472 -3.39 22.77 -16.27
CA GLN A 472 -3.12 23.12 -14.89
C GLN A 472 -4.16 24.07 -14.31
N VAL A 473 -4.65 23.79 -13.09
CA VAL A 473 -5.54 24.69 -12.32
C VAL A 473 -4.80 25.24 -11.11
N LYS A 474 -5.01 26.54 -10.85
CA LYS A 474 -4.39 27.27 -9.74
C LYS A 474 -5.40 27.48 -8.63
N SER A 475 -4.98 27.20 -7.41
CA SER A 475 -5.73 27.55 -6.20
C SER A 475 -5.04 28.71 -5.49
N THR A 476 -5.78 29.77 -5.19
CA THR A 476 -5.27 30.97 -4.51
C THR A 476 -6.01 31.20 -3.20
N ASP A 477 -5.49 32.03 -2.31
CA ASP A 477 -6.30 32.59 -1.22
C ASP A 477 -7.13 33.80 -1.72
N PRO A 478 -8.03 34.37 -0.89
CA PRO A 478 -8.85 35.51 -1.27
C PRO A 478 -8.05 36.77 -1.63
N ASP A 479 -6.83 36.87 -1.12
CA ASP A 479 -5.89 37.97 -1.41
C ASP A 479 -5.13 37.75 -2.74
N GLY A 480 -5.34 36.61 -3.41
CA GLY A 480 -4.75 36.28 -4.71
C GLY A 480 -3.38 35.61 -4.63
N ASN A 481 -2.89 35.25 -3.44
CA ASN A 481 -1.63 34.52 -3.29
C ASN A 481 -1.81 33.05 -3.70
N LEU A 482 -0.87 32.53 -4.48
CA LEU A 482 -0.89 31.14 -4.92
C LEU A 482 -0.70 30.19 -3.73
N ARG A 483 -1.65 29.27 -3.53
CA ARG A 483 -1.60 28.21 -2.51
C ARG A 483 -1.13 26.90 -3.10
N VAL A 484 -1.80 26.47 -4.16
CA VAL A 484 -1.55 25.18 -4.80
C VAL A 484 -1.68 25.34 -6.30
N VAL A 485 -0.87 24.62 -7.03
CA VAL A 485 -1.03 24.48 -8.46
C VAL A 485 -0.88 23.02 -8.85
N TYR A 486 -1.81 22.49 -9.65
CA TYR A 486 -1.80 21.09 -10.04
C TYR A 486 -2.22 20.90 -11.51
N PRO A 487 -1.52 20.04 -12.29
CA PRO A 487 -0.26 19.38 -11.95
C PRO A 487 0.91 20.37 -11.90
N SER A 488 1.75 20.31 -10.87
CA SER A 488 3.03 21.05 -10.82
C SER A 488 4.15 20.26 -11.52
N LYS A 489 5.36 20.83 -11.56
CA LYS A 489 6.55 20.16 -12.14
C LYS A 489 6.88 18.81 -11.46
N ASN A 490 6.47 18.62 -10.21
CA ASN A 490 6.76 17.43 -9.41
C ASN A 490 5.59 16.43 -9.34
N ASP A 491 4.47 16.71 -10.00
CA ASP A 491 3.29 15.84 -10.02
C ASP A 491 3.23 15.03 -11.32
N LEU A 492 2.51 13.90 -11.36
CA LEU A 492 2.45 12.96 -12.49
C LEU A 492 3.83 12.35 -12.77
N VAL A 493 4.31 11.55 -11.83
CA VAL A 493 5.59 10.84 -11.92
C VAL A 493 5.31 9.35 -11.85
N PHE A 494 5.14 8.73 -13.01
CA PHE A 494 4.88 7.30 -13.13
C PHE A 494 6.20 6.51 -13.15
N GLU A 495 6.27 5.41 -12.40
CA GLU A 495 7.41 4.49 -12.44
C GLU A 495 7.22 3.44 -13.55
N GLY A 496 8.23 3.26 -14.41
CA GLY A 496 8.23 2.32 -15.53
C GLY A 496 7.99 2.98 -16.90
N ASN A 497 8.17 2.21 -17.98
CA ASN A 497 8.08 2.68 -19.37
C ASN A 497 6.63 2.76 -19.91
N GLU A 498 5.62 2.91 -19.06
CA GLU A 498 4.21 2.86 -19.51
C GLU A 498 3.64 4.23 -19.93
N ILE A 499 3.95 5.30 -19.19
CA ILE A 499 3.36 6.64 -19.40
C ILE A 499 4.45 7.71 -19.45
N ARG A 500 4.53 8.42 -20.57
CA ARG A 500 5.41 9.59 -20.75
C ARG A 500 4.65 10.86 -20.37
N VAL A 501 5.24 11.73 -19.54
CA VAL A 501 4.64 13.05 -19.24
C VAL A 501 5.43 14.16 -19.92
N VAL A 502 4.78 14.88 -20.83
CA VAL A 502 5.32 16.05 -21.54
C VAL A 502 4.70 17.31 -20.94
N ARG A 503 5.47 18.38 -20.78
CA ARG A 503 4.99 19.65 -20.24
C ARG A 503 5.47 20.78 -21.16
N ASP A 504 4.59 21.75 -21.42
CA ASP A 504 4.84 22.86 -22.36
C ASP A 504 5.88 23.91 -21.91
#